data_AF-A0A2L0CYU6-F1
#
_entry.id   AF-A0A2L0CYU6-F1
#
_cell.length_a   1.000
_cell.length_b   1.000
_cell.length_c   1.000
_cell.angle_alpha   90.00
_cell.angle_beta   90.00
_cell.angle_gamma   90.00
#
_symmetry.space_group_name_H-M   'P 1'
#
loop_
_entity.id
_entity.type
_entity.pdbx_description
1 polymer ?
#
loop_
_entity_poly.entity_id
_entity_poly.type
_entity_poly.pdbx_seq_one_letter_code
_entity_poly.pdbx_strand_id
1 'polypeptide(L)'
;VTNPPIDPFREKVVMSLQCPIGPEDNILKPSSKQVHRLWMNHPILSLSDLEVLKKTTHRGWSTYVLDATFPVADGPPGLAKAIQRLCEEAERESVQHQILVISDRMGGPERVPISSLLILGAIHHHLIETRRRMRVALVIETAEAREVHHICLLLGYGADAICPYLSLELAASLREDSALNATYTDEIIFQNYSQAIQTGIAK
;
A
#
# COMPACT_ATOMS: atom_id res chain seq x y z
N VAL A 1 -23.25 25.09 -8.84
CA VAL A 1 -22.81 23.70 -8.58
C VAL A 1 -21.80 23.35 -9.66
N THR A 2 -20.60 22.90 -9.29
CA THR A 2 -19.44 22.81 -10.20
C THR A 2 -19.39 21.53 -11.03
N ASN A 3 -19.86 20.40 -10.50
CA ASN A 3 -19.82 19.08 -11.14
C ASN A 3 -20.78 18.10 -10.43
N PRO A 4 -21.55 17.27 -11.17
CA PRO A 4 -22.42 16.25 -10.59
C PRO A 4 -21.64 15.00 -10.16
N PRO A 5 -22.09 14.27 -9.10
CA PRO A 5 -21.52 12.97 -8.74
C PRO A 5 -21.95 11.86 -9.72
N ILE A 6 -21.15 10.80 -9.80
CA ILE A 6 -21.42 9.59 -10.60
C ILE A 6 -22.11 8.54 -9.71
N ASP A 7 -23.05 7.77 -10.26
CA ASP A 7 -23.66 6.63 -9.55
C ASP A 7 -22.77 5.38 -9.64
N PRO A 8 -22.17 4.90 -8.53
CA PRO A 8 -21.22 3.79 -8.55
C PRO A 8 -21.82 2.42 -8.88
N PHE A 9 -23.15 2.30 -8.83
CA PHE A 9 -23.85 1.05 -9.13
C PHE A 9 -24.40 1.05 -10.55
N ARG A 10 -25.07 2.15 -10.94
CA ARG A 10 -25.69 2.26 -12.26
C ARG A 10 -24.69 2.59 -13.36
N GLU A 11 -23.64 3.33 -13.05
CA GLU A 11 -22.62 3.78 -13.99
C GLU A 11 -21.28 3.05 -13.78
N LYS A 12 -21.30 1.87 -13.14
CA LYS A 12 -20.09 1.08 -12.86
C LYS A 12 -19.20 0.82 -14.10
N VAL A 13 -19.80 0.73 -15.28
CA VAL A 13 -19.09 0.47 -16.55
C VAL A 13 -18.09 1.57 -16.94
N VAL A 14 -18.27 2.81 -16.46
CA VAL A 14 -17.34 3.93 -16.72
C VAL A 14 -16.30 4.10 -15.61
N MET A 15 -16.32 3.25 -14.59
CA MET A 15 -15.40 3.32 -13.44
C MET A 15 -14.37 2.19 -13.50
N SER A 16 -13.16 2.45 -13.00
CA SER A 16 -12.11 1.44 -12.89
C SER A 16 -11.27 1.67 -11.65
N LEU A 17 -10.87 0.57 -11.02
CA LEU A 17 -9.90 0.53 -9.91
C LEU A 17 -8.56 -0.09 -10.35
N GLN A 18 -8.39 -0.32 -11.65
CA GLN A 18 -7.15 -0.86 -12.19
C GLN A 18 -6.00 0.10 -11.89
N CYS A 19 -4.94 -0.44 -11.31
CA CYS A 19 -3.79 0.34 -10.88
C CYS A 19 -2.52 -0.26 -11.49
N PRO A 20 -1.80 0.50 -12.32
CA PRO A 20 -0.48 0.11 -12.78
C PRO A 20 0.55 0.39 -11.67
N ILE A 21 1.37 -0.58 -11.33
CA ILE A 21 2.36 -0.51 -10.26
C ILE A 21 3.77 -0.58 -10.81
N GLY A 22 4.65 0.24 -10.26
CA GLY A 22 6.07 0.27 -10.59
C GLY A 22 6.47 1.48 -11.41
N PRO A 23 7.74 1.54 -11.84
CA PRO A 23 8.33 2.70 -12.48
C PRO A 23 7.61 3.11 -13.76
N GLU A 24 7.51 4.42 -13.95
CA GLU A 24 7.04 5.05 -15.16
C GLU A 24 8.21 5.49 -16.04
N ASP A 25 8.13 5.21 -17.33
CA ASP A 25 9.11 5.66 -18.31
C ASP A 25 8.63 6.95 -19.02
N ASN A 26 9.53 7.58 -19.76
CA ASN A 26 9.31 8.86 -20.40
C ASN A 26 8.10 8.87 -21.34
N ILE A 27 7.05 9.59 -20.95
CA ILE A 27 5.80 9.73 -21.71
C ILE A 27 5.96 10.40 -23.08
N LEU A 28 7.03 11.19 -23.28
CA LEU A 28 7.28 11.91 -24.53
C LEU A 28 7.92 11.02 -25.61
N LYS A 29 8.39 9.82 -25.25
CA LYS A 29 9.05 8.88 -26.16
C LYS A 29 8.32 7.55 -26.15
N PRO A 30 7.54 7.23 -27.20
CA PRO A 30 6.88 5.94 -27.32
C PRO A 30 7.88 4.78 -27.17
N SER A 31 7.67 3.92 -26.19
CA SER A 31 8.56 2.79 -25.91
C SER A 31 7.81 1.62 -25.28
N SER A 32 8.23 0.39 -25.58
CA SER A 32 7.71 -0.82 -24.92
C SER A 32 7.94 -0.81 -23.40
N LYS A 33 8.91 -0.04 -22.92
CA LYS A 33 9.15 0.12 -21.48
C LYS A 33 7.97 0.75 -20.74
N GLN A 34 7.12 1.51 -21.41
CA GLN A 34 5.93 2.13 -20.81
C GLN A 34 4.90 1.08 -20.37
N VAL A 35 4.89 -0.12 -20.97
CA VAL A 35 4.01 -1.23 -20.60
C VAL A 35 4.68 -2.21 -19.64
N HIS A 36 5.81 -1.85 -19.03
CA HIS A 36 6.52 -2.75 -18.12
C HIS A 36 6.00 -2.73 -16.66
N ARG A 37 4.91 -2.02 -16.39
CA ARG A 37 4.27 -1.94 -15.07
C ARG A 37 3.51 -3.22 -14.73
N LEU A 38 3.44 -3.54 -13.43
CA LEU A 38 2.57 -4.60 -12.93
C LEU A 38 1.13 -4.10 -12.96
N TRP A 39 0.26 -4.78 -13.71
CA TRP A 39 -1.13 -4.35 -13.85
C TRP A 39 -2.00 -5.09 -12.85
N MET A 40 -2.54 -4.37 -11.85
CA MET A 40 -3.47 -4.96 -10.88
C MET A 40 -4.90 -4.51 -11.17
N ASN A 41 -5.86 -5.39 -10.89
CA ASN A 41 -7.28 -5.09 -11.10
C ASN A 41 -7.84 -4.14 -10.04
N HIS A 42 -7.23 -4.12 -8.85
CA HIS A 42 -7.58 -3.28 -7.71
C HIS A 42 -6.33 -3.09 -6.83
N PRO A 43 -6.29 -2.06 -5.96
CA PRO A 43 -5.09 -1.74 -5.19
C PRO A 43 -4.90 -2.58 -3.91
N ILE A 44 -5.87 -3.42 -3.55
CA ILE A 44 -5.79 -4.26 -2.34
C ILE A 44 -4.97 -5.51 -2.60
N LEU A 45 -4.03 -5.82 -1.70
CA LEU A 45 -3.16 -6.99 -1.76
C LEU A 45 -3.53 -8.02 -0.69
N SER A 46 -3.52 -9.30 -1.05
CA SER A 46 -3.53 -10.38 -0.06
C SER A 46 -2.17 -10.50 0.63
N LEU A 47 -2.12 -11.27 1.73
CA LEU A 47 -0.85 -11.60 2.40
C LEU A 47 0.11 -12.32 1.44
N SER A 48 -0.41 -13.25 0.64
CA SER A 48 0.36 -13.96 -0.38
C SER A 48 0.86 -13.04 -1.48
N ASP A 49 0.04 -12.12 -1.99
CA ASP A 49 0.46 -11.18 -3.03
C ASP A 49 1.61 -10.30 -2.54
N LEU A 50 1.53 -9.83 -1.29
CA LEU A 50 2.58 -9.02 -0.69
C LEU A 50 3.90 -9.79 -0.58
N GLU A 51 3.87 -11.06 -0.15
CA GLU A 51 5.07 -11.90 -0.07
C GLU A 51 5.69 -12.17 -1.44
N VAL A 52 4.87 -12.32 -2.48
CA VAL A 52 5.34 -12.42 -3.87
C VAL A 52 6.01 -11.12 -4.31
N LEU A 53 5.42 -9.96 -3.98
CA LEU A 53 6.02 -8.65 -4.29
C LEU A 53 7.33 -8.43 -3.55
N LYS A 54 7.44 -8.80 -2.27
CA LYS A 54 8.68 -8.70 -1.48
C LYS A 54 9.82 -9.52 -2.09
N LYS A 55 9.51 -10.65 -2.72
CA LYS A 55 10.49 -11.58 -3.32
C LYS A 55 10.60 -11.44 -4.85
N THR A 56 10.02 -10.39 -5.43
CA THR A 56 10.01 -10.22 -6.88
C THR A 56 11.42 -10.07 -7.44
N THR A 57 11.67 -10.73 -8.57
CA THR A 57 12.88 -10.57 -9.39
C THR A 57 12.50 -10.28 -10.85
N HIS A 58 11.22 -10.04 -11.11
CA HIS A 58 10.69 -9.86 -12.45
C HIS A 58 11.33 -8.63 -13.11
N ARG A 59 11.93 -8.80 -14.30
CA ARG A 59 12.61 -7.72 -15.05
C ARG A 59 13.74 -7.04 -14.27
N GLY A 60 14.39 -7.76 -13.36
CA GLY A 60 15.43 -7.20 -12.50
C GLY A 60 14.89 -6.25 -11.44
N TRP A 61 13.57 -6.22 -11.23
CA TRP A 61 12.98 -5.45 -10.15
C TRP A 61 13.37 -6.07 -8.82
N SER A 62 13.47 -5.20 -7.83
CA SER A 62 13.68 -5.60 -6.45
C SER A 62 12.87 -4.72 -5.52
N THR A 63 12.61 -5.27 -4.34
CA THR A 63 11.78 -4.64 -3.32
C THR A 63 12.64 -4.34 -2.09
N TYR A 64 12.41 -3.18 -1.49
CA TYR A 64 12.98 -2.81 -0.19
C TYR A 64 11.85 -2.61 0.82
N VAL A 65 12.03 -3.14 2.03
CA VAL A 65 11.05 -2.97 3.12
C VAL A 65 11.55 -1.89 4.06
N LEU A 66 10.81 -0.79 4.09
CA LEU A 66 11.01 0.33 5.01
C LEU A 66 10.29 0.03 6.32
N ASP A 67 11.05 -0.08 7.40
CA ASP A 67 10.51 -0.28 8.74
C ASP A 67 9.94 1.02 9.30
N ALA A 68 8.61 1.16 9.26
CA ALA A 68 7.83 2.30 9.72
C ALA A 68 7.61 2.32 11.25
N THR A 69 8.63 1.92 12.01
CA THR A 69 8.60 1.92 13.47
C THR A 69 9.78 2.69 14.06
N PHE A 70 9.67 3.08 15.34
CA PHE A 70 10.77 3.71 16.08
C PHE A 70 10.83 3.22 17.54
N PRO A 71 12.01 3.26 18.19
CA PRO A 71 12.15 2.80 19.57
C PRO A 71 11.30 3.59 20.55
N VAL A 72 10.63 2.90 21.49
CA VAL A 72 9.87 3.54 22.59
C VAL A 72 10.77 4.45 23.44
N ALA A 73 12.04 4.07 23.61
CA ALA A 73 13.04 4.81 24.38
C ALA A 73 13.29 6.24 23.84
N ASP A 74 13.03 6.50 22.56
CA ASP A 74 13.24 7.82 21.95
C ASP A 74 12.13 8.82 22.30
N GLY A 75 11.02 8.35 22.90
CA GLY A 75 9.89 9.18 23.31
C GLY A 75 9.25 9.97 22.15
N PRO A 76 8.50 11.06 22.45
CA PRO A 76 7.85 11.87 21.42
C PRO A 76 8.78 12.44 20.33
N PRO A 77 10.03 12.88 20.64
CA PRO A 77 10.98 13.33 19.62
C PRO A 77 11.39 12.23 18.62
N GLY A 78 11.24 10.95 19.00
CA GLY A 78 11.55 9.81 18.14
C GLY A 78 10.73 9.81 16.85
N LEU A 79 9.48 10.27 16.88
CA LEU A 79 8.61 10.32 15.70
C LEU A 79 9.18 11.21 14.58
N ALA A 80 9.58 12.44 14.91
CA ALA A 80 10.11 13.38 13.92
C ALA A 80 11.41 12.86 13.29
N LYS A 81 12.30 12.27 14.13
CA LYS A 81 13.54 11.64 13.66
C LYS A 81 13.27 10.44 12.76
N ALA A 82 12.29 9.62 13.11
CA ALA A 82 11.96 8.42 12.35
C ALA A 82 11.34 8.75 10.98
N ILE A 83 10.49 9.78 10.91
CA ILE A 83 9.96 10.29 9.63
C ILE A 83 11.12 10.76 8.74
N GLN A 84 12.03 11.58 9.27
CA GLN A 84 13.18 12.06 8.50
C GLN A 84 14.07 10.90 8.02
N ARG A 85 14.40 9.96 8.93
CA ARG A 85 15.16 8.74 8.61
C ARG A 85 14.53 7.99 7.44
N LEU A 86 13.23 7.77 7.49
CA LEU A 86 12.51 6.99 6.48
C LEU A 86 12.39 7.72 5.15
N CYS A 87 12.28 9.04 5.13
CA CYS A 87 12.34 9.83 3.90
C CYS A 87 13.72 9.72 3.23
N GLU A 88 14.79 9.89 3.99
CA GLU A 88 16.18 9.77 3.51
C GLU A 88 16.49 8.34 3.04
N GLU A 89 16.03 7.34 3.79
CA GLU A 89 16.14 5.92 3.45
C GLU A 89 15.38 5.60 2.16
N ALA A 90 14.11 6.01 2.05
CA ALA A 90 13.31 5.84 0.84
C ALA A 90 13.98 6.50 -0.39
N GLU A 91 14.53 7.70 -0.25
CA GLU A 91 15.27 8.36 -1.32
C GLU A 91 16.48 7.55 -1.77
N ARG A 92 17.30 7.09 -0.81
CA ARG A 92 18.51 6.31 -1.10
C ARG A 92 18.15 4.99 -1.80
N GLU A 93 17.19 4.27 -1.25
CA GLU A 93 16.79 2.94 -1.74
C GLU A 93 16.03 3.02 -3.07
N SER A 94 15.38 4.16 -3.37
CA SER A 94 14.72 4.40 -4.68
C SER A 94 15.66 4.37 -5.89
N VAL A 95 16.98 4.42 -5.67
CA VAL A 95 17.98 4.31 -6.74
C VAL A 95 18.06 2.89 -7.26
N GLN A 96 18.01 1.90 -6.37
CA GLN A 96 18.25 0.49 -6.67
C GLN A 96 16.96 -0.30 -6.79
N HIS A 97 15.98 0.00 -5.93
CA HIS A 97 14.74 -0.74 -5.81
C HIS A 97 13.60 -0.05 -6.57
N GLN A 98 12.70 -0.85 -7.15
CA GLN A 98 11.54 -0.36 -7.92
C GLN A 98 10.25 -0.42 -7.10
N ILE A 99 10.27 -1.13 -5.98
CA ILE A 99 9.16 -1.25 -5.05
C ILE A 99 9.68 -0.96 -3.65
N LEU A 100 9.04 -0.02 -2.97
CA LEU A 100 9.29 0.28 -1.57
C LEU A 100 8.03 -0.14 -0.79
N VAL A 101 8.19 -1.10 0.10
CA VAL A 101 7.12 -1.55 1.00
C VAL A 101 7.31 -0.83 2.33
N ILE A 102 6.37 0.03 2.70
CA ILE A 102 6.35 0.69 4.01
C ILE A 102 5.58 -0.23 4.96
N SER A 103 6.26 -0.74 5.99
CA SER A 103 5.72 -1.78 6.87
C SER A 103 5.73 -1.36 8.33
N ASP A 104 4.59 -1.50 9.02
CA ASP A 104 4.48 -1.32 10.46
C ASP A 104 4.59 -2.65 11.26
N ARG A 105 4.90 -3.77 10.59
CA ARG A 105 4.90 -5.14 11.15
C ARG A 105 5.85 -5.35 12.33
N MET A 106 6.88 -4.51 12.47
CA MET A 106 7.82 -4.57 13.59
C MET A 106 7.29 -3.90 14.88
N GLY A 107 6.04 -3.41 14.87
CA GLY A 107 5.41 -2.79 16.03
C GLY A 107 5.31 -3.76 17.21
N GLY A 108 5.61 -3.28 18.42
CA GLY A 108 5.62 -4.13 19.62
C GLY A 108 5.98 -3.36 20.89
N PRO A 109 6.25 -4.08 22.00
CA PRO A 109 6.51 -3.45 23.31
C PRO A 109 7.68 -2.46 23.33
N GLU A 110 8.67 -2.64 22.44
CA GLU A 110 9.87 -1.81 22.35
C GLU A 110 9.87 -0.87 21.12
N ARG A 111 8.90 -1.04 20.20
CA ARG A 111 8.85 -0.32 18.91
C ARG A 111 7.46 0.25 18.67
N VAL A 112 7.37 1.56 18.55
CA VAL A 112 6.13 2.28 18.24
C VAL A 112 5.93 2.31 16.73
N PRO A 113 4.80 1.79 16.19
CA PRO A 113 4.47 1.97 14.79
C PRO A 113 4.10 3.43 14.52
N ILE A 114 4.58 3.96 13.39
CA ILE A 114 4.21 5.28 12.89
C ILE A 114 2.92 5.12 12.10
N SER A 115 2.00 6.10 12.22
CA SER A 115 0.77 6.09 11.43
C SER A 115 1.08 5.96 9.93
N SER A 116 0.47 4.97 9.30
CA SER A 116 0.78 4.60 7.91
C SER A 116 0.48 5.74 6.93
N LEU A 117 -0.58 6.52 7.19
CA LEU A 117 -0.93 7.68 6.37
C LEU A 117 0.11 8.79 6.48
N LEU A 118 0.59 9.06 7.71
CA LEU A 118 1.56 10.12 7.97
C LEU A 118 2.88 9.81 7.28
N ILE A 119 3.39 8.58 7.45
CA ILE A 119 4.67 8.20 6.88
C ILE A 119 4.61 8.08 5.35
N LEU A 120 3.50 7.56 4.81
CA LEU A 120 3.26 7.51 3.38
C LEU A 120 3.28 8.91 2.77
N GLY A 121 2.52 9.85 3.35
CA GLY A 121 2.47 11.22 2.85
C GLY A 121 3.85 11.89 2.88
N ALA A 122 4.60 11.72 3.97
CA ALA A 122 5.95 12.25 4.10
C ALA A 122 6.90 11.70 3.02
N ILE A 123 6.95 10.38 2.85
CA ILE A 123 7.78 9.73 1.83
C ILE A 123 7.32 10.12 0.42
N HIS A 124 6.02 10.13 0.16
CA HIS A 124 5.45 10.47 -1.14
C HIS A 124 5.87 11.87 -1.58
N HIS A 125 5.69 12.88 -0.72
CA HIS A 125 6.07 14.26 -1.02
C HIS A 125 7.60 14.42 -1.12
N HIS A 126 8.37 13.80 -0.22
CA HIS A 126 9.84 13.82 -0.29
C HIS A 126 10.37 13.24 -1.60
N LEU A 127 9.80 12.12 -2.07
CA LEU A 127 10.16 11.51 -3.35
C LEU A 127 9.72 12.35 -4.56
N ILE A 128 8.68 13.16 -4.44
CA ILE A 128 8.31 14.13 -5.48
C ILE A 128 9.35 15.25 -5.56
N GLU A 129 9.71 15.84 -4.42
CA GLU A 129 10.68 16.94 -4.33
C GLU A 129 12.06 16.52 -4.86
N THR A 130 12.46 15.29 -4.58
CA THR A 130 13.72 14.68 -5.05
C THR A 130 13.62 14.07 -6.45
N ARG A 131 12.45 14.17 -7.12
CA ARG A 131 12.17 13.64 -8.47
C ARG A 131 12.36 12.13 -8.62
N ARG A 132 12.10 11.39 -7.55
CA ARG A 132 12.22 9.93 -7.46
C ARG A 132 10.89 9.19 -7.50
N ARG A 133 9.75 9.84 -7.21
CA ARG A 133 8.44 9.19 -7.09
C ARG A 133 8.04 8.35 -8.32
N MET A 134 8.37 8.81 -9.52
CA MET A 134 8.06 8.10 -10.77
C MET A 134 8.86 6.81 -10.97
N ARG A 135 9.95 6.60 -10.21
CA ARG A 135 10.85 5.45 -10.36
C ARG A 135 10.50 4.28 -9.45
N VAL A 136 9.61 4.50 -8.48
CA VAL A 136 9.30 3.52 -7.44
C VAL A 136 7.80 3.38 -7.25
N ALA A 137 7.36 2.16 -6.97
CA ALA A 137 6.07 1.89 -6.38
C ALA A 137 6.13 2.04 -4.85
N LEU A 138 5.11 2.65 -4.25
CA LEU A 138 4.90 2.70 -2.81
C LEU A 138 3.80 1.71 -2.44
N VAL A 139 4.17 0.65 -1.71
CA VAL A 139 3.24 -0.37 -1.23
C VAL A 139 3.14 -0.25 0.29
N ILE A 140 1.94 -0.26 0.83
CA ILE A 140 1.71 -0.19 2.28
C ILE A 140 1.42 -1.58 2.83
N GLU A 141 2.17 -1.99 3.85
CA GLU A 141 1.85 -3.13 4.72
C GLU A 141 1.49 -2.56 6.10
N THR A 142 0.20 -2.56 6.45
CA THR A 142 -0.26 -1.90 7.68
C THR A 142 -1.28 -2.68 8.49
N ALA A 143 -1.20 -2.52 9.80
CA ALA A 143 -2.19 -2.94 10.77
C ALA A 143 -3.36 -1.94 10.96
N GLU A 144 -3.21 -0.68 10.54
CA GLU A 144 -4.19 0.39 10.81
C GLU A 144 -5.34 0.42 9.80
N ALA A 145 -5.10 -0.04 8.57
CA ALA A 145 -6.09 0.02 7.50
C ALA A 145 -7.15 -1.09 7.68
N ARG A 146 -8.40 -0.66 7.84
CA ARG A 146 -9.56 -1.55 8.05
C ARG A 146 -10.84 -1.02 7.40
N GLU A 147 -11.01 0.30 7.38
CA GLU A 147 -12.18 0.97 6.82
C GLU A 147 -11.90 1.48 5.41
N VAL A 148 -12.96 1.59 4.60
CA VAL A 148 -12.90 2.14 3.24
C VAL A 148 -12.21 3.50 3.22
N HIS A 149 -12.51 4.36 4.19
CA HIS A 149 -11.92 5.69 4.28
C HIS A 149 -10.39 5.65 4.45
N HIS A 150 -9.85 4.72 5.25
CA HIS A 150 -8.40 4.57 5.43
C HIS A 150 -7.74 4.23 4.10
N ILE A 151 -8.34 3.31 3.34
CA ILE A 151 -7.85 2.92 2.02
C ILE A 151 -7.89 4.11 1.05
N CYS A 152 -9.01 4.83 0.98
CA CYS A 152 -9.13 6.01 0.11
C CYS A 152 -8.09 7.09 0.45
N LEU A 153 -7.82 7.33 1.73
CA LEU A 153 -6.78 8.27 2.16
C LEU A 153 -5.38 7.80 1.75
N LEU A 154 -5.04 6.53 1.97
CA LEU A 154 -3.74 5.98 1.58
C LEU A 154 -3.54 6.08 0.06
N LEU A 155 -4.55 5.74 -0.75
CA LEU A 155 -4.48 5.89 -2.20
C LEU A 155 -4.35 7.37 -2.61
N GLY A 156 -5.13 8.26 -1.99
CA GLY A 156 -5.08 9.70 -2.26
C GLY A 156 -3.75 10.36 -1.91
N TYR A 157 -3.05 9.85 -0.89
CA TYR A 157 -1.72 10.30 -0.49
C TYR A 157 -0.57 9.53 -1.16
N GLY A 158 -0.89 8.70 -2.16
CA GLY A 158 0.10 8.19 -3.12
C GLY A 158 0.57 6.76 -2.91
N ALA A 159 -0.18 5.93 -2.18
CA ALA A 159 0.03 4.47 -2.20
C ALA A 159 -0.38 3.90 -3.56
N ASP A 160 0.45 3.03 -4.12
CA ASP A 160 0.15 2.28 -5.35
C ASP A 160 -0.59 0.97 -5.02
N ALA A 161 -0.34 0.38 -3.85
CA ALA A 161 -1.04 -0.79 -3.34
C ALA A 161 -1.03 -0.85 -1.82
N ILE A 162 -2.02 -1.54 -1.25
CA ILE A 162 -2.23 -1.62 0.20
C ILE A 162 -2.53 -3.05 0.61
N CYS A 163 -1.76 -3.57 1.55
CA CYS A 163 -1.98 -4.84 2.25
C CYS A 163 -2.39 -4.55 3.71
N PRO A 164 -3.70 -4.61 4.02
CA PRO A 164 -4.21 -4.48 5.39
C PRO A 164 -4.02 -5.79 6.16
N TYR A 165 -2.78 -6.14 6.48
CA TYR A 165 -2.45 -7.50 6.95
C TYR A 165 -3.19 -7.86 8.24
N LEU A 166 -3.29 -6.94 9.22
CA LEU A 166 -3.92 -7.25 10.50
C LEU A 166 -5.41 -7.51 10.35
N SER A 167 -6.09 -6.81 9.45
CA SER A 167 -7.51 -7.06 9.16
C SER A 167 -7.73 -8.47 8.61
N LEU A 168 -6.82 -8.95 7.75
CA LEU A 168 -6.87 -10.29 7.17
C LEU A 168 -6.48 -11.37 8.20
N GLU A 169 -5.39 -11.16 8.94
CA GLU A 169 -4.94 -12.08 10.00
C GLU A 169 -5.98 -12.19 11.14
N LEU A 170 -6.64 -11.08 11.50
CA LEU A 170 -7.73 -11.10 12.48
C LEU A 170 -8.92 -11.94 12.01
N ALA A 171 -9.30 -11.83 10.73
CA ALA A 171 -10.36 -12.66 10.17
C ALA A 171 -10.00 -14.16 10.18
N ALA A 172 -8.72 -14.49 9.93
CA ALA A 172 -8.23 -15.86 10.05
C ALA A 172 -8.28 -16.35 11.53
N SER A 173 -7.88 -15.51 12.48
CA SER A 173 -7.95 -15.84 13.92
C SER A 173 -9.39 -16.04 14.41
N LEU A 174 -10.35 -15.21 13.97
CA LEU A 174 -11.76 -15.38 14.32
C LEU A 174 -12.37 -16.69 13.80
N ARG A 175 -11.82 -17.24 12.71
CA ARG A 175 -12.19 -18.59 12.23
C ARG A 175 -11.65 -19.68 13.14
N GLU A 176 -10.42 -19.55 13.63
CA GLU A 176 -9.82 -20.49 14.60
C GLU A 176 -10.60 -20.50 15.91
N ASP A 177 -11.05 -19.33 16.36
CA ASP A 177 -11.91 -19.17 17.56
C ASP A 177 -13.37 -19.62 17.35
N SER A 178 -13.70 -20.19 16.19
CA SER A 178 -15.06 -20.63 15.81
C SER A 178 -16.11 -19.52 15.79
N ALA A 179 -15.71 -18.25 15.78
CA ALA A 179 -16.60 -17.10 15.60
C ALA A 179 -17.01 -16.92 14.12
N LEU A 180 -16.17 -17.37 13.19
CA LEU A 180 -16.48 -17.49 11.77
C LEU A 180 -16.62 -18.97 11.37
N ASN A 181 -17.50 -19.23 10.39
CA ASN A 181 -17.68 -20.57 9.87
C ASN A 181 -16.39 -21.09 9.20
N ALA A 182 -15.99 -22.33 9.51
CA ALA A 182 -14.81 -22.99 8.95
C ALA A 182 -14.80 -23.07 7.40
N THR A 183 -15.97 -22.94 6.76
CA THR A 183 -16.08 -22.87 5.29
C THR A 183 -15.41 -21.62 4.68
N TYR A 184 -15.20 -20.55 5.46
CA TYR A 184 -14.52 -19.35 4.99
C TYR A 184 -12.99 -19.56 4.95
N THR A 185 -12.47 -20.02 3.82
CA THR A 185 -11.02 -20.10 3.57
C THR A 185 -10.39 -18.71 3.49
N ASP A 186 -9.06 -18.63 3.62
CA ASP A 186 -8.33 -17.34 3.53
C ASP A 186 -8.59 -16.63 2.21
N GLU A 187 -8.69 -17.41 1.12
CA GLU A 187 -9.06 -16.90 -0.20
C GLU A 187 -10.46 -16.28 -0.19
N ILE A 188 -11.45 -16.97 0.36
CA ILE A 188 -12.83 -16.44 0.42
C ILE A 188 -12.90 -15.18 1.30
N ILE A 189 -12.19 -15.18 2.44
CA ILE A 189 -12.08 -14.01 3.33
C ILE A 189 -11.50 -12.82 2.57
N PHE A 190 -10.38 -13.02 1.89
CA PHE A 190 -9.72 -11.99 1.09
C PHE A 190 -10.62 -11.48 -0.03
N GLN A 191 -11.25 -12.37 -0.81
CA GLN A 191 -12.13 -11.97 -1.92
C GLN A 191 -13.32 -11.15 -1.42
N ASN A 192 -13.97 -11.57 -0.34
CA ASN A 192 -15.10 -10.84 0.25
C ASN A 192 -14.66 -9.48 0.79
N TYR A 193 -13.52 -9.42 1.49
CA TYR A 193 -12.95 -8.18 2.00
C TYR A 193 -12.59 -7.22 0.85
N SER A 194 -11.85 -7.70 -0.14
CA SER A 194 -11.44 -6.93 -1.32
C SER A 194 -12.66 -6.40 -2.08
N GLN A 195 -13.69 -7.23 -2.30
CA GLN A 195 -14.93 -6.81 -2.96
C GLN A 195 -15.67 -5.72 -2.19
N ALA A 196 -15.75 -5.83 -0.86
CA ALA A 196 -16.37 -4.82 -0.01
C ALA A 196 -15.61 -3.48 -0.09
N ILE A 197 -14.27 -3.52 -0.01
CA ILE A 197 -13.44 -2.32 -0.15
C ILE A 197 -13.55 -1.71 -1.55
N GLN A 198 -13.52 -2.51 -2.62
CA GLN A 198 -13.69 -2.02 -4.00
C GLN A 198 -15.03 -1.30 -4.18
N THR A 199 -16.11 -1.88 -3.67
CA THR A 199 -17.44 -1.26 -3.73
C THR A 199 -17.48 0.03 -2.92
N GLY A 200 -16.77 0.06 -1.78
CA GLY A 200 -16.62 1.24 -0.96
C GLY A 200 -15.82 2.37 -1.63
N ILE A 201 -14.71 2.06 -2.31
CA ILE A 201 -13.88 3.05 -3.02
C ILE A 201 -14.65 3.66 -4.19
N ALA A 202 -15.47 2.86 -4.88
CA ALA A 202 -16.26 3.35 -6.00
C ALA A 202 -17.32 4.37 -5.56
N LYS A 203 -17.78 4.31 -4.31
CA LYS A 203 -18.85 5.15 -3.78
C LYS A 203 -18.37 6.56 -3.40
#